data_AF-A0A437NDI2-F1
#
_entry.id   AF-A0A437NDI2-F1
#
_cell.length_a   1.000
_cell.length_b   1.000
_cell.length_c   1.000
_cell.angle_alpha   90.00
_cell.angle_beta   90.00
_cell.angle_gamma   90.00
#
_symmetry.space_group_name_H-M   'P 1'
#
loop_
_entity.id
_entity.type
_entity.pdbx_description
1 polymer ?
#
loop_
_entity_poly.entity_id
_entity_poly.type
_entity_poly.pdbx_seq_one_letter_code
_entity_poly.pdbx_strand_id
1 'polypeptide(L)'
;MIHPLEKPAGWKPKIAVIGVGGAGGNAVDNMIMQALSGVDFLVANTDAQALVKSKAPQVVQLGLKVTEGLGAGSLPAVGRAAAEESIHEIMEHLAGYHMCFIAAGMGGGTGTGAAPVIARAARQAGILTVAVVSEPFVFEGSHRMRQAKEGIEQLLEVADTVIVVPNQGLFRLSAPHTTLAAAFASADAVLYAGVSSIVDLILKEGVVNLDFADVKAIMRDMGMAVMGTGEAAGPGRATAAAKAALENPLFGAILGDAKGVLVSISAGRDLTLFEVDEAAGRIREEVDGNAEIIFGASFDEYLGERMRVSLIATGIGLAARAPLLVDRVA
;
A
#
# COMPACT_ATOMS: atom_id res chain seq x y z
N MET A 1 10.64 49.94 4.77
CA MET A 1 10.57 48.88 3.73
C MET A 1 10.22 47.60 4.44
N ILE A 2 9.01 47.09 4.21
CA ILE A 2 8.61 45.76 4.69
C ILE A 2 9.17 44.81 3.64
N HIS A 3 10.23 44.07 3.98
CA HIS A 3 10.65 42.94 3.15
C HIS A 3 9.47 41.98 3.05
N PRO A 4 9.01 41.58 1.85
CA PRO A 4 8.13 40.44 1.75
C PRO A 4 8.91 39.26 2.31
N LEU A 5 8.37 38.62 3.34
CA LEU A 5 8.80 37.26 3.69
C LEU A 5 8.51 36.43 2.45
N GLU A 6 9.55 36.09 1.67
CA GLU A 6 9.46 34.98 0.74
C GLU A 6 8.94 33.80 1.56
N LYS A 7 7.73 33.33 1.26
CA LYS A 7 7.26 32.06 1.81
C LYS A 7 8.35 31.05 1.47
N PRO A 8 8.98 30.38 2.44
CA PRO A 8 9.92 29.33 2.11
C PRO A 8 9.17 28.38 1.18
N ALA A 9 9.74 28.10 0.01
CA ALA A 9 9.18 27.12 -0.91
C ALA A 9 8.81 25.89 -0.08
N GLY A 10 7.50 25.58 -0.01
CA GLY A 10 6.97 24.65 0.98
C GLY A 10 7.73 23.35 0.92
N TRP A 11 8.26 22.90 2.07
CA TRP A 11 9.01 21.65 2.17
C TRP A 11 8.01 20.50 2.04
N LYS A 12 7.65 20.15 0.79
CA LYS A 12 6.83 18.98 0.52
C LYS A 12 7.66 17.73 0.82
N PRO A 13 7.12 16.76 1.57
CA PRO A 13 7.81 15.51 1.82
C PRO A 13 8.06 14.80 0.49
N LYS A 14 9.29 14.33 0.31
CA LYS A 14 9.68 13.46 -0.82
C LYS A 14 9.28 12.02 -0.53
N ILE A 15 8.48 11.44 -1.42
CA ILE A 15 7.93 10.09 -1.29
C ILE A 15 8.37 9.24 -2.48
N ALA A 16 8.96 8.09 -2.20
CA ALA A 16 9.32 7.09 -3.21
C ALA A 16 8.34 5.91 -3.19
N VAL A 17 8.11 5.28 -4.34
CA VAL A 17 7.46 3.98 -4.46
C VAL A 17 8.39 3.02 -5.17
N ILE A 18 8.78 1.96 -4.48
CA ILE A 18 9.63 0.90 -5.01
C ILE A 18 8.79 -0.33 -5.30
N GLY A 19 8.75 -0.75 -6.57
CA GLY A 19 8.21 -2.04 -6.99
C GLY A 19 9.28 -3.11 -6.95
N VAL A 20 9.13 -4.14 -6.11
CA VAL A 20 10.13 -5.20 -5.94
C VAL A 20 9.66 -6.52 -6.57
N GLY A 21 10.46 -7.05 -7.49
CA GLY A 21 10.13 -8.25 -8.26
C GLY A 21 9.05 -8.02 -9.32
N GLY A 22 8.56 -9.10 -9.94
CA GLY A 22 7.61 -9.00 -11.05
C GLY A 22 6.27 -8.35 -10.67
N ALA A 23 5.62 -8.84 -9.61
CA ALA A 23 4.34 -8.29 -9.15
C ALA A 23 4.48 -6.83 -8.65
N GLY A 24 5.56 -6.51 -7.93
CA GLY A 24 5.83 -5.15 -7.50
C GLY A 24 6.07 -4.20 -8.68
N GLY A 25 6.80 -4.66 -9.70
CA GLY A 25 6.98 -3.91 -10.95
C GLY A 25 5.67 -3.65 -11.68
N ASN A 26 4.80 -4.67 -11.80
CA ASN A 26 3.47 -4.52 -12.40
C ASN A 26 2.60 -3.52 -11.63
N ALA A 27 2.64 -3.56 -10.30
CA ALA A 27 1.92 -2.61 -9.45
C ALA A 27 2.40 -1.17 -9.67
N VAL A 28 3.72 -0.95 -9.79
CA VAL A 28 4.28 0.37 -10.12
C VAL A 28 3.88 0.81 -11.53
N ASP A 29 3.96 -0.08 -12.52
CA ASP A 29 3.51 0.23 -13.88
C ASP A 29 2.03 0.62 -13.90
N ASN A 30 1.19 -0.04 -13.09
CA ASN A 30 -0.21 0.34 -12.90
C ASN A 30 -0.35 1.72 -12.25
N MET A 31 0.40 2.03 -11.20
CA MET A 31 0.38 3.35 -10.54
C MET A 31 0.77 4.48 -11.51
N ILE A 32 1.77 4.25 -12.37
CA ILE A 32 2.18 5.20 -13.40
C ILE A 32 1.07 5.37 -14.45
N MET A 33 0.44 4.29 -14.90
CA MET A 33 -0.68 4.36 -15.84
C MET A 33 -1.90 5.10 -15.27
N GLN A 34 -2.15 4.95 -13.97
CA GLN A 34 -3.20 5.68 -13.25
C GLN A 34 -2.80 7.12 -12.90
N ALA A 35 -1.61 7.58 -13.35
CA ALA A 35 -1.09 8.92 -13.13
C ALA A 35 -1.01 9.31 -11.64
N LEU A 36 -0.63 8.38 -10.76
CA LEU A 36 -0.34 8.69 -9.37
C LEU A 36 0.77 9.76 -9.30
N SER A 37 0.46 10.89 -8.70
CA SER A 37 1.31 12.08 -8.68
C SER A 37 1.93 12.32 -7.31
N GLY A 38 3.01 13.11 -7.26
CA GLY A 38 3.67 13.46 -6.01
C GLY A 38 4.62 12.40 -5.45
N VAL A 39 4.83 11.31 -6.19
CA VAL A 39 5.78 10.24 -5.84
C VAL A 39 6.76 10.00 -6.98
N ASP A 40 7.95 9.55 -6.62
CA ASP A 40 8.95 9.06 -7.56
C ASP A 40 8.94 7.53 -7.59
N PHE A 41 9.05 6.95 -8.78
CA PHE A 41 8.95 5.50 -8.99
C PHE A 41 10.32 4.87 -9.26
N LEU A 42 10.55 3.73 -8.60
CA LEU A 42 11.70 2.85 -8.81
C LEU A 42 11.21 1.41 -8.93
N VAL A 43 11.77 0.64 -9.86
CA VAL A 43 11.53 -0.82 -9.92
C VAL A 43 12.84 -1.57 -9.73
N ALA A 44 12.83 -2.54 -8.82
CA ALA A 44 13.97 -3.38 -8.49
C ALA A 44 13.65 -4.85 -8.75
N ASN A 45 14.36 -5.49 -9.69
CA ASN A 45 14.09 -6.89 -10.05
C ASN A 45 15.36 -7.64 -10.45
N THR A 46 15.36 -8.96 -10.26
CA THR A 46 16.44 -9.85 -10.72
C THR A 46 16.26 -10.30 -12.17
N ASP A 47 15.03 -10.21 -12.71
CA ASP A 47 14.72 -10.55 -14.10
C ASP A 47 14.93 -9.32 -15.00
N ALA A 48 15.96 -9.38 -15.85
CA ALA A 48 16.31 -8.31 -16.76
C ALA A 48 15.23 -8.05 -17.82
N GLN A 49 14.52 -9.09 -18.27
CA GLN A 49 13.46 -8.94 -19.28
C GLN A 49 12.25 -8.21 -18.72
N ALA A 50 11.96 -8.42 -17.43
CA ALA A 50 10.91 -7.67 -16.74
C ALA A 50 11.30 -6.19 -16.61
N LEU A 51 12.56 -5.87 -16.29
CA LEU A 51 13.03 -4.49 -16.16
C LEU A 51 12.95 -3.71 -17.48
N VAL A 52 13.31 -4.34 -18.60
CA VAL A 52 13.21 -3.72 -19.94
C VAL A 52 11.78 -3.29 -20.28
N LYS A 53 10.77 -3.98 -19.74
CA LYS A 53 9.35 -3.70 -19.99
C LYS A 53 8.76 -2.68 -19.01
N SER A 54 9.46 -2.36 -17.92
CA SER A 54 8.93 -1.47 -16.90
C SER A 54 8.72 -0.06 -17.44
N LYS A 55 7.70 0.60 -16.93
CA LYS A 55 7.37 2.01 -17.20
C LYS A 55 8.03 2.95 -16.21
N ALA A 56 8.66 2.43 -15.17
CA ALA A 56 9.31 3.23 -14.14
C ALA A 56 10.49 4.04 -14.73
N PRO A 57 10.62 5.33 -14.38
CA PRO A 57 11.75 6.15 -14.84
C PRO A 57 13.10 5.64 -14.32
N GLN A 58 13.10 4.97 -13.18
CA GLN A 58 14.29 4.42 -12.54
C GLN A 58 14.10 2.91 -12.38
N VAL A 59 15.13 2.14 -12.72
CA VAL A 59 15.17 0.69 -12.59
C VAL A 59 16.51 0.25 -12.02
N VAL A 60 16.50 -0.74 -11.14
CA VAL A 60 17.70 -1.36 -10.57
C VAL A 60 17.66 -2.86 -10.83
N GLN A 61 18.71 -3.38 -11.45
CA GLN A 61 18.87 -4.82 -11.62
C GLN A 61 19.54 -5.44 -10.40
N LEU A 62 18.79 -6.30 -9.72
CA LEU A 62 19.25 -6.98 -8.51
C LEU A 62 20.13 -8.17 -8.85
N GLY A 63 21.24 -8.31 -8.14
CA GLY A 63 22.06 -9.53 -8.13
C GLY A 63 22.51 -9.99 -9.50
N LEU A 64 23.16 -9.10 -10.27
CA LEU A 64 23.66 -9.41 -11.60
C LEU A 64 24.62 -10.60 -11.56
N LYS A 65 25.45 -10.72 -10.52
CA LYS A 65 26.37 -11.85 -10.34
C LYS A 65 25.68 -13.12 -9.87
N VAL A 66 24.62 -13.00 -9.06
CA VAL A 66 23.91 -14.14 -8.47
C VAL A 66 22.95 -14.81 -9.46
N THR A 67 22.31 -14.01 -10.32
CA THR A 67 21.19 -14.49 -11.16
C THR A 67 21.47 -14.42 -12.65
N GLU A 68 22.53 -13.72 -13.06
CA GLU A 68 22.83 -13.44 -14.48
C GLU A 68 21.65 -12.77 -15.22
N GLY A 69 20.74 -12.12 -14.49
CA GLY A 69 19.55 -11.48 -15.04
C GLY A 69 18.37 -12.42 -15.36
N LEU A 70 18.44 -13.68 -14.94
CA LEU A 70 17.42 -14.70 -15.23
C LEU A 70 16.33 -14.82 -14.14
N GLY A 71 16.38 -13.97 -13.12
CA GLY A 71 15.45 -14.02 -12.00
C GLY A 71 15.87 -14.96 -10.87
N ALA A 72 15.11 -14.94 -9.77
CA ALA A 72 15.43 -15.69 -8.54
C ALA A 72 14.88 -17.13 -8.49
N GLY A 73 14.25 -17.63 -9.56
CA GLY A 73 13.78 -19.02 -9.63
C GLY A 73 12.78 -19.45 -8.55
N SER A 74 11.94 -18.52 -8.03
CA SER A 74 11.07 -18.75 -6.87
C SER A 74 11.79 -19.12 -5.56
N LEU A 75 13.07 -18.76 -5.44
CA LEU A 75 13.88 -18.97 -4.23
C LEU A 75 14.09 -17.63 -3.49
N PRO A 76 13.43 -17.41 -2.33
CA PRO A 76 13.59 -16.19 -1.56
C PRO A 76 15.04 -15.90 -1.14
N ALA A 77 15.83 -16.94 -0.83
CA ALA A 77 17.24 -16.79 -0.49
C ALA A 77 18.06 -16.15 -1.62
N VAL A 78 17.74 -16.47 -2.88
CA VAL A 78 18.39 -15.88 -4.06
C VAL A 78 17.97 -14.41 -4.20
N GLY A 79 16.68 -14.10 -4.02
CA GLY A 79 16.18 -12.72 -4.02
C GLY A 79 16.83 -11.86 -2.93
N ARG A 80 17.04 -12.43 -1.74
CA ARG A 80 17.72 -11.77 -0.63
C ARG A 80 19.18 -11.45 -0.97
N ALA A 81 19.95 -12.46 -1.39
CA ALA A 81 21.36 -12.27 -1.75
C ALA A 81 21.53 -11.24 -2.88
N ALA A 82 20.62 -11.28 -3.87
CA ALA A 82 20.59 -10.30 -4.96
C ALA A 82 20.33 -8.87 -4.48
N ALA A 83 19.44 -8.68 -3.51
CA ALA A 83 19.19 -7.37 -2.92
C ALA A 83 20.36 -6.87 -2.06
N GLU A 84 21.00 -7.76 -1.31
CA GLU A 84 22.20 -7.44 -0.52
C GLU A 84 23.38 -7.00 -1.42
N GLU A 85 23.54 -7.64 -2.58
CA GLU A 85 24.53 -7.23 -3.59
C GLU A 85 24.29 -5.81 -4.11
N SER A 86 23.04 -5.47 -4.40
CA SER A 86 22.65 -4.20 -5.05
C SER A 86 22.16 -3.12 -4.08
N ILE A 87 22.28 -3.32 -2.75
CA ILE A 87 21.62 -2.45 -1.76
C ILE A 87 22.12 -1.01 -1.81
N HIS A 88 23.40 -0.81 -2.12
CA HIS A 88 24.01 0.52 -2.22
C HIS A 88 23.33 1.35 -3.31
N GLU A 89 23.14 0.77 -4.50
CA GLU A 89 22.49 1.42 -5.64
C GLU A 89 21.05 1.82 -5.32
N ILE A 90 20.29 0.93 -4.67
CA ILE A 90 18.92 1.24 -4.21
C ILE A 90 18.92 2.43 -3.24
N MET A 91 19.87 2.45 -2.30
CA MET A 91 19.95 3.53 -1.30
C MET A 91 20.41 4.86 -1.89
N GLU A 92 21.20 4.87 -2.97
CA GLU A 92 21.50 6.08 -3.73
C GLU A 92 20.23 6.70 -4.33
N HIS A 93 19.34 5.86 -4.89
CA HIS A 93 18.04 6.32 -5.39
C HIS A 93 17.11 6.81 -4.28
N LEU A 94 17.23 6.26 -3.06
CA LEU A 94 16.43 6.66 -1.90
C LEU A 94 17.01 7.82 -1.08
N ALA A 95 18.16 8.37 -1.48
CA ALA A 95 18.80 9.45 -0.74
C ALA A 95 17.91 10.71 -0.67
N GLY A 96 17.65 11.19 0.55
CA GLY A 96 16.87 12.41 0.80
C GLY A 96 15.35 12.23 0.71
N TYR A 97 14.85 11.00 0.57
CA TYR A 97 13.43 10.70 0.72
C TYR A 97 13.03 10.67 2.19
N HIS A 98 11.79 11.08 2.46
CA HIS A 98 11.23 11.10 3.82
C HIS A 98 10.39 9.86 4.08
N MET A 99 9.82 9.31 3.01
CA MET A 99 8.96 8.13 3.03
C MET A 99 9.23 7.27 1.80
N CYS A 100 9.15 5.95 1.98
CA CYS A 100 9.25 4.97 0.91
C CYS A 100 8.16 3.92 1.06
N PHE A 101 7.40 3.72 -0.01
CA PHE A 101 6.51 2.58 -0.17
C PHE A 101 7.26 1.43 -0.85
N ILE A 102 7.09 0.21 -0.35
CA ILE A 102 7.61 -1.00 -0.98
C ILE A 102 6.44 -1.86 -1.42
N ALA A 103 6.20 -1.92 -2.72
CA ALA A 103 5.17 -2.75 -3.33
C ALA A 103 5.77 -4.08 -3.79
N ALA A 104 5.21 -5.21 -3.33
CA ALA A 104 5.67 -6.54 -3.73
C ALA A 104 4.57 -7.61 -3.66
N GLY A 105 4.63 -8.57 -4.57
CA GLY A 105 3.88 -9.82 -4.45
C GLY A 105 4.69 -10.87 -3.70
N MET A 106 4.14 -11.39 -2.60
CA MET A 106 4.80 -12.35 -1.73
C MET A 106 4.56 -13.79 -2.21
N GLY A 107 5.49 -14.69 -1.90
CA GLY A 107 5.45 -16.09 -2.30
C GLY A 107 6.26 -16.42 -3.56
N GLY A 108 6.88 -15.41 -4.20
CA GLY A 108 7.90 -15.60 -5.22
C GLY A 108 9.32 -15.60 -4.66
N GLY A 109 10.34 -15.54 -5.52
CA GLY A 109 11.74 -15.45 -5.09
C GLY A 109 12.17 -14.01 -4.81
N THR A 110 12.09 -13.13 -5.81
CA THR A 110 12.61 -11.76 -5.74
C THR A 110 11.85 -10.90 -4.72
N GLY A 111 10.53 -10.73 -4.89
CA GLY A 111 9.71 -9.90 -3.98
C GLY A 111 9.87 -10.34 -2.52
N THR A 112 9.63 -11.62 -2.24
CA THR A 112 9.72 -12.20 -0.89
C THR A 112 11.10 -12.04 -0.25
N GLY A 113 12.18 -12.23 -1.02
CA GLY A 113 13.54 -12.19 -0.49
C GLY A 113 14.14 -10.79 -0.39
N ALA A 114 13.87 -9.94 -1.38
CA ALA A 114 14.47 -8.62 -1.54
C ALA A 114 13.74 -7.53 -0.75
N ALA A 115 12.40 -7.58 -0.67
CA ALA A 115 11.62 -6.54 -0.01
C ALA A 115 12.03 -6.31 1.46
N PRO A 116 12.26 -7.36 2.30
CA PRO A 116 12.76 -7.15 3.67
C PRO A 116 14.14 -6.49 3.72
N VAL A 117 15.04 -6.79 2.77
CA VAL A 117 16.39 -6.20 2.72
C VAL A 117 16.30 -4.70 2.44
N ILE A 118 15.50 -4.33 1.44
CA ILE A 118 15.28 -2.94 1.05
C ILE A 118 14.59 -2.18 2.18
N ALA A 119 13.54 -2.75 2.78
CA ALA A 119 12.81 -2.14 3.88
C ALA A 119 13.73 -1.85 5.09
N ARG A 120 14.57 -2.82 5.47
CA ARG A 120 15.53 -2.66 6.55
C ARG A 120 16.49 -1.50 6.29
N ALA A 121 17.07 -1.44 5.08
CA ALA A 121 18.03 -0.38 4.74
C ALA A 121 17.38 1.01 4.72
N ALA A 122 16.18 1.13 4.13
CA ALA A 122 15.42 2.38 4.10
C ALA A 122 15.08 2.88 5.52
N ARG A 123 14.57 2.00 6.39
CA ARG A 123 14.24 2.34 7.78
C ARG A 123 15.49 2.72 8.58
N GLN A 124 16.61 2.00 8.41
CA GLN A 124 17.89 2.35 9.04
C GLN A 124 18.43 3.71 8.60
N ALA A 125 18.11 4.15 7.37
CA ALA A 125 18.42 5.48 6.88
C ALA A 125 17.45 6.57 7.37
N GLY A 126 16.47 6.22 8.22
CA GLY A 126 15.51 7.17 8.80
C GLY A 126 14.30 7.48 7.91
N ILE A 127 14.11 6.73 6.83
CA ILE A 127 12.99 6.85 5.90
C ILE A 127 11.78 6.10 6.48
N LEU A 128 10.63 6.76 6.58
CA LEU A 128 9.38 6.09 6.97
C LEU A 128 9.05 5.03 5.92
N THR A 129 9.10 3.75 6.32
CA THR A 129 9.07 2.62 5.39
C THR A 129 7.77 1.84 5.54
N VAL A 130 6.92 1.94 4.51
CA VAL A 130 5.63 1.26 4.47
C VAL A 130 5.66 0.19 3.38
N ALA A 131 5.51 -1.08 3.75
CA ALA A 131 5.39 -2.15 2.77
C ALA A 131 3.90 -2.38 2.44
N VAL A 132 3.55 -2.43 1.16
CA VAL A 132 2.22 -2.78 0.68
C VAL A 132 2.35 -4.04 -0.15
N VAL A 133 1.95 -5.18 0.42
CA VAL A 133 2.30 -6.49 -0.14
C VAL A 133 1.09 -7.39 -0.29
N SER A 134 1.08 -8.22 -1.33
CA SER A 134 0.00 -9.18 -1.57
C SER A 134 0.39 -10.61 -1.20
N GLU A 135 -0.51 -11.33 -0.54
CA GLU A 135 -0.43 -12.80 -0.42
C GLU A 135 -0.91 -13.47 -1.71
N PRO A 136 -0.38 -14.65 -2.08
CA PRO A 136 -0.79 -15.35 -3.28
C PRO A 136 -2.22 -15.89 -3.17
N PHE A 137 -2.85 -16.19 -4.31
CA PHE A 137 -4.11 -16.92 -4.33
C PHE A 137 -3.91 -18.37 -3.85
N VAL A 138 -4.96 -18.99 -3.30
CA VAL A 138 -4.89 -20.39 -2.83
C VAL A 138 -4.54 -21.35 -3.97
N PHE A 139 -5.01 -21.09 -5.19
CA PHE A 139 -4.72 -21.93 -6.36
C PHE A 139 -3.25 -21.93 -6.77
N GLU A 140 -2.46 -20.93 -6.35
CA GLU A 140 -1.02 -20.86 -6.63
C GLU A 140 -0.20 -21.87 -5.80
N GLY A 141 -0.84 -22.51 -4.82
CA GLY A 141 -0.29 -23.63 -4.07
C GLY A 141 0.23 -23.27 -2.68
N SER A 142 0.22 -24.27 -1.80
CA SER A 142 0.61 -24.11 -0.39
C SER A 142 2.07 -23.71 -0.19
N HIS A 143 2.96 -24.11 -1.12
CA HIS A 143 4.38 -23.74 -1.06
C HIS A 143 4.58 -22.22 -1.18
N ARG A 144 3.95 -21.58 -2.18
CA ARG A 144 3.98 -20.12 -2.36
C ARG A 144 3.39 -19.40 -1.15
N MET A 145 2.27 -19.89 -0.62
CA MET A 145 1.64 -19.31 0.57
C MET A 145 2.55 -19.37 1.80
N ARG A 146 3.29 -20.46 2.01
CA ARG A 146 4.27 -20.54 3.12
C ARG A 146 5.40 -19.53 2.95
N GLN A 147 6.01 -19.47 1.77
CA GLN A 147 7.04 -18.48 1.46
C GLN A 147 6.53 -17.05 1.66
N ALA A 148 5.28 -16.77 1.27
CA ALA A 148 4.68 -15.46 1.45
C ALA A 148 4.60 -15.07 2.93
N LYS A 149 4.10 -15.98 3.77
CA LYS A 149 4.00 -15.76 5.23
C LYS A 149 5.37 -15.52 5.87
N GLU A 150 6.35 -16.35 5.55
CA GLU A 150 7.73 -16.19 6.06
C GLU A 150 8.35 -14.85 5.64
N GLY A 151 8.09 -14.39 4.40
CA GLY A 151 8.56 -13.08 3.94
C GLY A 151 7.84 -11.91 4.60
N ILE A 152 6.54 -12.05 4.88
CA ILE A 152 5.74 -11.03 5.59
C ILE A 152 6.21 -10.92 7.04
N GLU A 153 6.47 -12.03 7.72
CA GLU A 153 7.03 -12.05 9.07
C GLU A 153 8.36 -11.27 9.14
N GLN A 154 9.25 -11.50 8.17
CA GLN A 154 10.51 -10.75 8.07
C GLN A 154 10.27 -9.26 7.79
N LEU A 155 9.30 -8.90 6.96
CA LEU A 155 8.93 -7.49 6.71
C LEU A 155 8.43 -6.82 7.98
N LEU A 156 7.62 -7.50 8.78
CA LEU A 156 7.08 -6.96 10.04
C LEU A 156 8.17 -6.61 11.05
N GLU A 157 9.30 -7.32 11.02
CA GLU A 157 10.45 -7.00 11.89
C GLU A 157 11.18 -5.72 11.45
N VAL A 158 11.18 -5.42 10.15
CA VAL A 158 12.10 -4.43 9.56
C VAL A 158 11.43 -3.20 8.96
N ALA A 159 10.14 -3.24 8.62
CA ALA A 159 9.37 -2.09 8.14
C ALA A 159 8.67 -1.38 9.32
N ASP A 160 8.24 -0.13 9.11
CA ASP A 160 7.45 0.60 10.10
C ASP A 160 5.99 0.13 10.10
N THR A 161 5.42 -0.05 8.91
CA THR A 161 4.09 -0.61 8.69
C THR A 161 4.10 -1.57 7.51
N VAL A 162 3.35 -2.67 7.61
CA VAL A 162 3.15 -3.67 6.55
C VAL A 162 1.66 -3.85 6.29
N ILE A 163 1.18 -3.29 5.19
CA ILE A 163 -0.19 -3.47 4.69
C ILE A 163 -0.23 -4.77 3.89
N VAL A 164 -0.97 -5.75 4.39
CA VAL A 164 -1.07 -7.07 3.75
C VAL A 164 -2.41 -7.24 3.05
N VAL A 165 -2.35 -7.44 1.73
CA VAL A 165 -3.49 -7.66 0.85
C VAL A 165 -3.67 -9.16 0.59
N PRO A 166 -4.74 -9.80 1.09
CA PRO A 166 -5.00 -11.20 0.79
C PRO A 166 -5.66 -11.34 -0.58
N ASN A 167 -4.93 -11.77 -1.62
CA ASN A 167 -5.50 -11.91 -2.97
C ASN A 167 -6.73 -12.83 -3.00
N GLN A 168 -6.82 -13.78 -2.07
CA GLN A 168 -8.00 -14.63 -1.95
C GLN A 168 -9.30 -13.83 -1.70
N GLY A 169 -9.23 -12.67 -1.04
CA GLY A 169 -10.38 -11.79 -0.83
C GLY A 169 -10.92 -11.18 -2.12
N LEU A 170 -10.08 -11.06 -3.16
CA LEU A 170 -10.49 -10.53 -4.47
C LEU A 170 -11.54 -11.41 -5.17
N PHE A 171 -11.57 -12.72 -4.88
CA PHE A 171 -12.60 -13.61 -5.42
C PHE A 171 -14.01 -13.22 -4.98
N ARG A 172 -14.17 -12.70 -3.75
CA ARG A 172 -15.48 -12.25 -3.25
C ARG A 172 -15.96 -10.96 -3.92
N LEU A 173 -15.03 -10.23 -4.54
CA LEU A 173 -15.28 -9.02 -5.32
C LEU A 173 -15.40 -9.30 -6.82
N SER A 174 -15.15 -10.53 -7.26
CA SER A 174 -15.04 -10.91 -8.67
C SER A 174 -16.27 -11.68 -9.13
N ALA A 175 -16.70 -11.44 -10.37
CA ALA A 175 -17.75 -12.23 -11.00
C ALA A 175 -17.21 -13.61 -11.46
N PRO A 176 -18.06 -14.65 -11.62
CA PRO A 176 -17.61 -15.99 -12.03
C PRO A 176 -16.83 -16.06 -13.36
N HIS A 177 -17.00 -15.07 -14.23
CA HIS A 177 -16.33 -14.98 -15.53
C HIS A 177 -15.06 -14.10 -15.50
N THR A 178 -14.60 -13.69 -14.32
CA THR A 178 -13.38 -12.90 -14.16
C THR A 178 -12.19 -13.72 -14.64
N THR A 179 -11.43 -13.18 -15.59
CA THR A 179 -10.24 -13.85 -16.12
C THR A 179 -9.08 -13.76 -15.14
N LEU A 180 -8.08 -14.64 -15.29
CA LEU A 180 -6.87 -14.59 -14.47
C LEU A 180 -6.14 -13.24 -14.59
N ALA A 181 -6.09 -12.67 -15.81
CA ALA A 181 -5.50 -11.36 -16.04
C ALA A 181 -6.26 -10.24 -15.30
N ALA A 182 -7.59 -10.30 -15.31
CA ALA A 182 -8.42 -9.35 -14.56
C ALA A 182 -8.22 -9.51 -13.03
N ALA A 183 -8.06 -10.74 -12.53
CA ALA A 183 -7.80 -10.98 -11.12
C ALA A 183 -6.46 -10.37 -10.65
N PHE A 184 -5.39 -10.49 -11.44
CA PHE A 184 -4.12 -9.84 -11.13
C PHE A 184 -4.21 -8.31 -11.25
N ALA A 185 -4.90 -7.79 -12.26
CA ALA A 185 -5.15 -6.35 -12.37
C ALA A 185 -5.94 -5.81 -11.16
N SER A 186 -6.88 -6.59 -10.61
CA SER A 186 -7.56 -6.24 -9.35
C SER A 186 -6.59 -6.20 -8.16
N ALA A 187 -5.61 -7.10 -8.10
CA ALA A 187 -4.57 -7.05 -7.06
C ALA A 187 -3.72 -5.77 -7.20
N ASP A 188 -3.31 -5.42 -8.41
CA ASP A 188 -2.56 -4.19 -8.70
C ASP A 188 -3.37 -2.93 -8.35
N ALA A 189 -4.69 -2.95 -8.56
CA ALA A 189 -5.59 -1.87 -8.18
C ALA A 189 -5.70 -1.69 -6.65
N VAL A 190 -5.66 -2.80 -5.89
CA VAL A 190 -5.64 -2.72 -4.42
C VAL A 190 -4.30 -2.20 -3.91
N LEU A 191 -3.18 -2.64 -4.50
CA LEU A 191 -1.85 -2.09 -4.17
C LEU A 191 -1.79 -0.59 -4.47
N TYR A 192 -2.34 -0.16 -5.61
CA TYR A 192 -2.53 1.25 -5.94
C TYR A 192 -3.35 1.98 -4.87
N ALA A 193 -4.48 1.42 -4.45
CA ALA A 193 -5.33 2.04 -3.43
C ALA A 193 -4.57 2.21 -2.10
N GLY A 194 -3.79 1.20 -1.68
CA GLY A 194 -2.96 1.26 -0.48
C GLY A 194 -1.94 2.39 -0.49
N VAL A 195 -1.24 2.58 -1.61
CA VAL A 195 -0.27 3.67 -1.74
C VAL A 195 -0.97 5.02 -1.91
N SER A 196 -1.90 5.13 -2.86
CA SER A 196 -2.57 6.39 -3.18
C SER A 196 -3.35 6.98 -2.01
N SER A 197 -4.03 6.15 -1.22
CA SER A 197 -4.80 6.63 -0.07
C SER A 197 -3.94 7.37 0.97
N ILE A 198 -2.68 6.96 1.17
CA ILE A 198 -1.76 7.64 2.08
C ILE A 198 -1.09 8.83 1.40
N VAL A 199 -0.66 8.67 0.15
CA VAL A 199 -0.04 9.75 -0.63
C VAL A 199 -0.99 10.95 -0.76
N ASP A 200 -2.26 10.68 -1.04
CA ASP A 200 -3.28 11.72 -1.20
C ASP A 200 -3.50 12.50 0.10
N LEU A 201 -3.45 11.85 1.26
CA LEU A 201 -3.56 12.51 2.57
C LEU A 201 -2.41 13.47 2.85
N ILE A 202 -1.21 13.19 2.31
CA ILE A 202 0.00 13.98 2.56
C ILE A 202 0.15 15.11 1.52
N LEU A 203 -0.21 14.85 0.26
CA LEU A 203 0.19 15.70 -0.87
C LEU A 203 -0.96 16.44 -1.57
N LYS A 204 -2.19 15.91 -1.54
CA LYS A 204 -3.32 16.59 -2.19
C LYS A 204 -3.86 17.69 -1.28
N GLU A 205 -4.21 18.81 -1.90
CA GLU A 205 -4.94 19.88 -1.22
C GLU A 205 -6.36 19.39 -0.92
N GLY A 206 -6.69 19.34 0.36
CA GLY A 206 -7.96 18.89 0.89
C GLY A 206 -8.65 19.91 1.79
N VAL A 207 -9.87 19.60 2.21
CA VAL A 207 -10.64 20.37 3.20
C VAL A 207 -10.01 20.20 4.58
N VAL A 208 -9.51 18.99 4.85
CA VAL A 208 -8.80 18.62 6.08
C VAL A 208 -7.45 18.07 5.65
N ASN A 209 -6.43 18.94 5.65
CA ASN A 209 -5.05 18.56 5.36
C ASN A 209 -4.41 17.98 6.62
N LEU A 210 -3.73 16.86 6.46
CA LEU A 210 -2.86 16.29 7.48
C LEU A 210 -1.43 16.69 7.17
N ASP A 211 -0.63 16.91 8.21
CA ASP A 211 0.79 17.07 7.99
C ASP A 211 1.51 15.71 7.93
N PHE A 212 2.73 15.72 7.42
CA PHE A 212 3.53 14.48 7.33
C PHE A 212 3.90 13.92 8.71
N ALA A 213 3.96 14.77 9.75
CA ALA A 213 4.30 14.33 11.09
C ALA A 213 3.15 13.53 11.71
N ASP A 214 1.89 13.90 11.45
CA ASP A 214 0.69 13.17 11.86
C ASP A 214 0.68 11.76 11.24
N VAL A 215 0.88 11.67 9.92
CA VAL A 215 0.95 10.37 9.22
C VAL A 215 2.14 9.55 9.72
N LYS A 216 3.30 10.18 9.91
CA LYS A 216 4.49 9.51 10.45
C LYS A 216 4.27 9.01 11.87
N ALA A 217 3.56 9.74 12.72
CA ALA A 217 3.29 9.34 14.10
C ALA A 217 2.42 8.08 14.15
N ILE A 218 1.36 8.01 13.33
CA ILE A 218 0.50 6.81 13.28
C ILE A 218 1.14 5.64 12.56
N MET A 219 1.96 5.84 11.53
CA MET A 219 2.49 4.71 10.74
C MET A 219 3.82 4.16 11.23
N ARG A 220 4.48 4.85 12.16
CA ARG A 220 5.78 4.43 12.66
C ARG A 220 5.64 3.28 13.65
N ASP A 221 6.42 2.22 13.45
CA ASP A 221 6.51 1.08 14.37
C ASP A 221 5.17 0.38 14.68
N MET A 222 4.19 0.44 13.77
CA MET A 222 2.88 -0.19 13.97
C MET A 222 2.84 -1.67 13.58
N GLY A 223 3.80 -2.12 12.77
CA GLY A 223 3.82 -3.49 12.28
C GLY A 223 2.67 -3.72 11.31
N MET A 224 1.78 -4.67 11.59
CA MET A 224 0.79 -5.10 10.61
C MET A 224 -0.37 -4.11 10.46
N ALA A 225 -0.78 -3.93 9.21
CA ALA A 225 -1.93 -3.14 8.83
C ALA A 225 -2.79 -3.84 7.79
N VAL A 226 -4.06 -3.45 7.73
CA VAL A 226 -5.02 -3.90 6.71
C VAL A 226 -5.72 -2.69 6.11
N MET A 227 -6.25 -2.87 4.90
CA MET A 227 -6.90 -1.82 4.16
C MET A 227 -8.28 -2.24 3.66
N GLY A 228 -9.23 -1.31 3.73
CA GLY A 228 -10.55 -1.42 3.15
C GLY A 228 -10.88 -0.17 2.36
N THR A 229 -11.60 -0.30 1.25
CA THR A 229 -12.08 0.86 0.48
C THR A 229 -13.51 0.62 0.05
N GLY A 230 -14.31 1.67 0.15
CA GLY A 230 -15.71 1.70 -0.26
C GLY A 230 -15.98 2.92 -1.11
N GLU A 231 -16.87 2.77 -2.08
CA GLU A 231 -17.34 3.87 -2.93
C GLU A 231 -18.86 3.86 -3.01
N ALA A 232 -19.48 5.03 -2.92
CA ALA A 232 -20.92 5.19 -3.09
C ALA A 232 -21.25 6.53 -3.76
N ALA A 233 -22.48 6.67 -4.24
CA ALA A 233 -22.98 7.88 -4.90
C ALA A 233 -24.43 8.15 -4.51
N GLY A 234 -24.90 9.36 -4.78
CA GLY A 234 -26.26 9.79 -4.46
C GLY A 234 -26.49 10.12 -2.97
N PRO A 235 -27.76 10.28 -2.56
CA PRO A 235 -28.11 10.60 -1.18
C PRO A 235 -27.59 9.56 -0.18
N GLY A 236 -26.91 10.01 0.88
CA GLY A 236 -26.33 9.11 1.88
C GLY A 236 -25.06 8.39 1.43
N ARG A 237 -24.39 8.86 0.37
CA ARG A 237 -23.14 8.27 -0.12
C ARG A 237 -22.04 8.19 0.94
N ALA A 238 -22.00 9.12 1.89
CA ALA A 238 -21.02 9.11 2.99
C ALA A 238 -21.10 7.84 3.84
N THR A 239 -22.26 7.61 4.46
CA THR A 239 -22.52 6.42 5.29
C THR A 239 -22.39 5.13 4.47
N ALA A 240 -22.87 5.13 3.23
CA ALA A 240 -22.78 3.97 2.35
C ALA A 240 -21.33 3.62 1.97
N ALA A 241 -20.50 4.62 1.64
CA ALA A 241 -19.09 4.42 1.32
C ALA A 241 -18.28 3.97 2.54
N ALA A 242 -18.53 4.58 3.71
CA ALA A 242 -17.93 4.16 4.97
C ALA A 242 -18.28 2.70 5.30
N LYS A 243 -19.57 2.34 5.21
CA LYS A 243 -20.04 0.95 5.40
C LYS A 243 -19.37 -0.02 4.42
N ALA A 244 -19.29 0.33 3.14
CA ALA A 244 -18.63 -0.51 2.15
C ALA A 244 -17.13 -0.69 2.41
N ALA A 245 -16.45 0.32 2.98
CA ALA A 245 -15.05 0.22 3.37
C ALA A 245 -14.86 -0.73 4.56
N LEU A 246 -15.75 -0.66 5.55
CA LEU A 246 -15.77 -1.53 6.74
C LEU A 246 -16.06 -3.00 6.37
N GLU A 247 -17.01 -3.21 5.45
CA GLU A 247 -17.43 -4.54 5.00
C GLU A 247 -16.54 -5.10 3.87
N ASN A 248 -15.46 -4.41 3.51
CA ASN A 248 -14.61 -4.82 2.40
C ASN A 248 -13.94 -6.18 2.71
N PRO A 249 -14.05 -7.19 1.83
CA PRO A 249 -13.46 -8.52 2.03
C PRO A 249 -11.93 -8.54 2.25
N LEU A 250 -11.23 -7.48 1.85
CA LEU A 250 -9.79 -7.33 2.01
C LEU A 250 -9.41 -6.77 3.39
N PHE A 251 -10.37 -6.16 4.10
CA PHE A 251 -10.17 -5.59 5.42
C PHE A 251 -9.87 -6.69 6.44
N GLY A 252 -10.64 -7.80 6.41
CA GLY A 252 -10.27 -9.10 7.01
C GLY A 252 -9.93 -9.11 8.52
N ALA A 253 -10.13 -8.01 9.23
CA ALA A 253 -9.80 -7.81 10.63
C ALA A 253 -10.92 -7.04 11.34
N ILE A 254 -10.97 -7.17 12.65
CA ILE A 254 -11.90 -6.43 13.50
C ILE A 254 -11.23 -5.11 13.88
N LEU A 255 -11.86 -3.97 13.56
CA LEU A 255 -11.32 -2.63 13.85
C LEU A 255 -11.07 -2.39 15.34
N GLY A 256 -11.82 -3.05 16.22
CA GLY A 256 -11.63 -2.97 17.68
C GLY A 256 -10.23 -3.37 18.17
N ASP A 257 -9.47 -4.13 17.39
CA ASP A 257 -8.09 -4.52 17.76
C ASP A 257 -7.02 -3.56 17.20
N ALA A 258 -7.41 -2.57 16.39
CA ALA A 258 -6.48 -1.63 15.79
C ALA A 258 -6.05 -0.57 16.81
N LYS A 259 -4.74 -0.28 16.84
CA LYS A 259 -4.19 0.80 17.69
C LYS A 259 -4.34 2.17 17.05
N GLY A 260 -4.33 2.21 15.72
CA GLY A 260 -4.48 3.44 14.95
C GLY A 260 -5.25 3.21 13.66
N VAL A 261 -6.07 4.17 13.26
CA VAL A 261 -6.87 4.12 12.04
C VAL A 261 -6.68 5.40 11.24
N LEU A 262 -6.18 5.25 10.01
CA LEU A 262 -6.13 6.32 9.01
C LEU A 262 -7.39 6.23 8.14
N VAL A 263 -8.13 7.33 8.09
CA VAL A 263 -9.33 7.48 7.28
C VAL A 263 -9.07 8.53 6.22
N SER A 264 -9.16 8.10 4.96
CA SER A 264 -9.08 8.98 3.79
C SER A 264 -10.44 9.06 3.11
N ILE A 265 -10.98 10.27 3.01
CA ILE A 265 -12.21 10.57 2.29
C ILE A 265 -11.84 11.34 1.03
N SER A 266 -12.30 10.87 -0.12
CA SER A 266 -12.11 11.54 -1.42
C SER A 266 -13.45 11.70 -2.11
N ALA A 267 -13.73 12.89 -2.63
CA ALA A 267 -14.96 13.18 -3.38
C ALA A 267 -14.74 14.39 -4.30
N GLY A 268 -15.74 14.73 -5.12
CA GLY A 268 -15.74 15.97 -5.87
C GLY A 268 -15.79 17.22 -4.97
N ARG A 269 -15.72 18.41 -5.58
CA ARG A 269 -15.80 19.70 -4.85
C ARG A 269 -17.17 19.97 -4.21
N ASP A 270 -18.14 19.11 -4.48
CA ASP A 270 -19.46 19.07 -3.85
C ASP A 270 -19.45 18.39 -2.46
N LEU A 271 -18.29 17.89 -2.00
CA LEU A 271 -18.13 17.32 -0.66
C LEU A 271 -18.54 18.30 0.43
N THR A 272 -19.51 17.90 1.25
CA THR A 272 -20.00 18.72 2.36
C THR A 272 -19.37 18.31 3.69
N LEU A 273 -19.33 19.25 4.65
CA LEU A 273 -18.89 18.96 6.02
C LEU A 273 -19.78 17.89 6.69
N PHE A 274 -21.08 17.89 6.42
CA PHE A 274 -22.01 16.90 6.96
C PHE A 274 -21.69 15.49 6.48
N GLU A 275 -21.35 15.32 5.20
CA GLU A 275 -20.94 14.02 4.67
C GLU A 275 -19.62 13.53 5.31
N VAL A 276 -18.67 14.43 5.54
CA VAL A 276 -17.43 14.08 6.26
C VAL A 276 -17.73 13.62 7.69
N ASP A 277 -18.60 14.33 8.41
CA ASP A 277 -19.01 14.00 9.77
C ASP A 277 -19.78 12.66 9.84
N GLU A 278 -20.71 12.41 8.91
CA GLU A 278 -21.45 11.15 8.82
C GLU A 278 -20.54 9.95 8.58
N ALA A 279 -19.61 10.06 7.62
CA ALA A 279 -18.63 9.01 7.35
C ALA A 279 -17.73 8.77 8.57
N ALA A 280 -17.23 9.84 9.19
CA ALA A 280 -16.36 9.74 10.37
C ALA A 280 -17.09 9.13 11.57
N GLY A 281 -18.33 9.54 11.84
CA GLY A 281 -19.17 9.00 12.90
C GLY A 281 -19.39 7.49 12.73
N ARG A 282 -19.76 7.06 11.53
CA ARG A 282 -19.96 5.63 11.23
C ARG A 282 -18.71 4.79 11.47
N ILE A 283 -17.52 5.30 11.13
CA ILE A 283 -16.26 4.59 11.36
C ILE A 283 -15.93 4.54 12.85
N ARG A 284 -16.12 5.64 13.60
CA ARG A 284 -15.87 5.71 15.05
C ARG A 284 -16.68 4.70 15.84
N GLU A 285 -17.88 4.33 15.39
CA GLU A 285 -18.71 3.31 16.02
C GLU A 285 -18.09 1.90 15.99
N GLU A 286 -17.18 1.62 15.05
CA GLU A 286 -16.54 0.30 14.88
C GLU A 286 -15.12 0.23 15.48
N VAL A 287 -14.59 1.35 15.94
CA VAL A 287 -13.21 1.47 16.42
C VAL A 287 -13.21 1.53 17.95
N ASP A 288 -12.20 0.92 18.59
CA ASP A 288 -12.04 1.02 20.04
C ASP A 288 -11.84 2.48 20.46
N GLY A 289 -12.45 2.87 21.58
CA GLY A 289 -12.39 4.26 22.08
C GLY A 289 -10.99 4.75 22.43
N ASN A 290 -10.01 3.85 22.57
CA ASN A 290 -8.60 4.20 22.81
C ASN A 290 -7.73 4.20 21.55
N ALA A 291 -8.27 3.82 20.39
CA ALA A 291 -7.51 3.84 19.15
C ALA A 291 -7.34 5.29 18.67
N GLU A 292 -6.16 5.59 18.14
CA GLU A 292 -5.90 6.90 17.54
C GLU A 292 -6.51 6.95 16.13
N ILE A 293 -7.37 7.93 15.86
CA ILE A 293 -8.00 8.05 14.55
C ILE A 293 -7.59 9.36 13.90
N ILE A 294 -6.96 9.24 12.73
CA ILE A 294 -6.62 10.36 11.86
C ILE A 294 -7.58 10.40 10.68
N PHE A 295 -8.17 11.57 10.46
CA PHE A 295 -9.07 11.83 9.34
C PHE A 295 -8.46 12.84 8.39
N GLY A 296 -8.43 12.52 7.11
CA GLY A 296 -8.20 13.51 6.06
C GLY A 296 -9.27 13.42 4.98
N ALA A 297 -9.53 14.57 4.36
CA ALA A 297 -10.51 14.72 3.31
C ALA A 297 -9.90 15.49 2.14
N SER A 298 -9.89 14.87 0.96
CA SER A 298 -9.27 15.38 -0.26
C SER A 298 -10.28 15.50 -1.39
N PHE A 299 -9.98 16.37 -2.36
CA PHE A 299 -10.78 16.49 -3.56
C PHE A 299 -10.20 15.63 -4.69
N ASP A 300 -11.09 14.91 -5.39
CA ASP A 300 -10.76 14.13 -6.57
C ASP A 300 -11.83 14.38 -7.65
N GLU A 301 -11.47 15.16 -8.67
CA GLU A 301 -12.36 15.53 -9.76
C GLU A 301 -12.75 14.33 -10.65
N TYR A 302 -11.99 13.23 -10.61
CA TYR A 302 -12.29 12.01 -11.36
C TYR A 302 -13.42 11.18 -10.72
N LEU A 303 -13.80 11.46 -9.47
CA LEU A 303 -14.88 10.74 -8.78
C LEU A 303 -16.28 11.22 -9.18
N GLY A 304 -16.41 12.41 -9.79
CA GLY A 304 -17.71 12.98 -10.11
C GLY A 304 -18.62 13.06 -8.87
N GLU A 305 -19.82 12.46 -8.95
CA GLU A 305 -20.78 12.41 -7.83
C GLU A 305 -20.48 11.32 -6.78
N ARG A 306 -19.40 10.56 -6.95
CA ARG A 306 -19.04 9.47 -6.04
C ARG A 306 -18.20 9.99 -4.88
N MET A 307 -18.38 9.37 -3.72
CA MET A 307 -17.47 9.47 -2.58
C MET A 307 -16.74 8.15 -2.42
N ARG A 308 -15.43 8.22 -2.18
CA ARG A 308 -14.57 7.11 -1.80
C ARG A 308 -14.14 7.29 -0.34
N VAL A 309 -14.25 6.22 0.44
CA VAL A 309 -13.70 6.14 1.80
C VAL A 309 -12.69 5.00 1.83
N SER A 310 -11.46 5.30 2.21
CA SER A 310 -10.38 4.33 2.41
C SER A 310 -9.98 4.30 3.88
N LEU A 311 -9.89 3.10 4.44
CA LEU A 311 -9.50 2.84 5.82
C LEU A 311 -8.20 2.05 5.83
N ILE A 312 -7.24 2.50 6.63
CA ILE A 312 -6.03 1.75 6.95
C ILE A 312 -5.98 1.60 8.45
N ALA A 313 -6.19 0.37 8.91
CA ALA A 313 -6.12 0.03 10.31
C ALA A 313 -4.74 -0.57 10.60
N THR A 314 -4.07 -0.02 11.60
CA THR A 314 -2.66 -0.28 11.93
C THR A 314 -2.54 -0.82 13.36
N GLY A 315 -1.47 -1.56 13.64
CA GLY A 315 -1.25 -2.16 14.95
C GLY A 315 -2.13 -3.38 15.24
N ILE A 316 -2.66 -4.02 14.20
CA ILE A 316 -3.49 -5.22 14.31
C ILE A 316 -2.58 -6.43 14.55
N GLY A 317 -2.87 -7.24 15.56
CA GLY A 317 -2.10 -8.46 15.81
C GLY A 317 -2.26 -9.51 14.71
N LEU A 318 -1.22 -10.28 14.41
CA LEU A 318 -1.25 -11.41 13.45
C LEU A 318 -2.39 -12.42 13.74
N ALA A 319 -2.76 -12.59 15.01
CA ALA A 319 -3.83 -13.48 15.46
C ALA A 319 -5.26 -12.94 15.21
N ALA A 320 -5.41 -11.63 14.97
CA ALA A 320 -6.70 -10.97 14.79
C ALA A 320 -7.21 -11.02 13.34
N ARG A 321 -6.46 -11.63 12.41
CA ARG A 321 -6.97 -11.93 11.07
C ARG A 321 -8.01 -13.04 11.15
N ALA A 322 -9.26 -12.70 10.85
CA ALA A 322 -10.30 -13.70 10.70
C ALA A 322 -9.88 -14.67 9.57
N PRO A 323 -9.97 -15.99 9.78
CA PRO A 323 -9.77 -16.91 8.66
C PRO A 323 -10.78 -16.55 7.59
N LEU A 324 -10.30 -16.29 6.37
CA LEU A 324 -11.17 -16.21 5.19
C LEU A 324 -11.83 -17.57 5.05
N LEU A 325 -13.01 -17.73 5.67
CA LEU A 325 -13.82 -18.94 5.56
C LEU A 325 -14.07 -19.17 4.07
N VAL A 326 -13.52 -20.27 3.58
CA VAL A 326 -13.90 -20.82 2.28
C VAL A 326 -15.29 -21.40 2.51
N ASP A 327 -16.32 -20.58 2.34
CA ASP A 327 -17.62 -21.14 2.04
C ASP A 327 -17.42 -21.93 0.76
N ARG A 328 -17.41 -23.26 0.90
CA ARG A 328 -17.37 -24.17 -0.23
C ARG A 328 -18.61 -23.84 -1.04
N VAL A 329 -18.41 -23.16 -2.16
CA VAL A 329 -19.43 -23.04 -3.19
C VAL A 329 -19.72 -24.48 -3.61
N ALA A 330 -20.87 -24.98 -3.16
CA ALA A 330 -21.44 -26.26 -3.58
C ALA A 330 -22.03 -26.12 -4.98
#